data_AF-A0A8K0A0E7-F1
#
_entry.id   AF-A0A8K0A0E7-F1
#
_cell.length_a   1.000
_cell.length_b   1.000
_cell.length_c   1.000
_cell.angle_alpha   90.00
_cell.angle_beta   90.00
_cell.angle_gamma   90.00
#
_symmetry.space_group_name_H-M   'P 1'
#
loop_
_entity.id
_entity.type
_entity.pdbx_description
1 polymer ?
#
loop_
_entity_poly.entity_id
_entity_poly.type
_entity_poly.pdbx_seq_one_letter_code
_entity_poly.pdbx_strand_id
1 'polypeptide(L)'
;MFLYLPFQAVHAPLEAPEEYINQYNHIKSNNMAIYAAVATAMDEAVGNITRALKESGLWENSVLFFSTDNGASKSGSNWPLRGFKNTLWEGGVRGVGFVSSPLLKSKGTTSDALIHISDWFPTIVRLAGGSNIGTKPLDGYDVWDTISEGKASPRTEILHNINPLIRQVNSNSVMFQDHNIFDTSIRAAIRSGDWKLITGKPVWERSSHAPKAGVELNRACRTITGNLKATPLSALYTLAGICPPGIRRDVQARTERDKQQKDPRHPLHGHQEVPRRLRSRHSFMTLRGLVGKTPENLRIEMWKRSDPNNNRALPPPSESLPPGADLPRRNWVALNRARAKVARTGDNLLRWGKANSAACGCGEDPQTLQHLMNNCRLSPTCTDSDLRKAKKVALNWIEMNDKL
;
A
#
# COMPACT_ATOMS: atom_id res chain seq x y z
N MET A 1 -26.60 3.01 33.48
CA MET A 1 -25.51 4.02 33.55
C MET A 1 -24.69 3.93 32.27
N PHE A 2 -24.27 5.06 31.70
CA PHE A 2 -23.33 5.12 30.58
C PHE A 2 -22.14 5.97 30.99
N LEU A 3 -20.92 5.44 30.85
CA LEU A 3 -19.67 6.14 31.18
C LEU A 3 -18.82 6.25 29.92
N TYR A 4 -18.53 7.49 29.50
CA TYR A 4 -17.58 7.78 28.43
C TYR A 4 -16.31 8.37 29.00
N LEU A 5 -15.19 7.64 28.87
CA LEU A 5 -13.90 8.00 29.45
C LEU A 5 -12.85 8.19 28.34
N PRO A 6 -12.84 9.35 27.66
CA PRO A 6 -11.90 9.67 26.61
C PRO A 6 -10.55 10.06 27.21
N PHE A 7 -9.71 9.08 27.53
CA PHE A 7 -8.35 9.34 28.00
C PHE A 7 -7.59 10.20 26.98
N GLN A 8 -6.87 11.22 27.47
CA GLN A 8 -5.90 11.94 26.63
C GLN A 8 -4.64 11.10 26.37
N ALA A 9 -4.37 10.12 27.23
CA ALA A 9 -3.34 9.11 27.00
C ALA A 9 -3.59 8.41 25.65
N VAL A 10 -2.61 8.27 24.76
CA VAL A 10 -1.16 8.57 24.87
C VAL A 10 -0.75 9.71 23.94
N HIS A 11 -1.60 10.74 23.83
CA HIS A 11 -1.36 11.89 22.98
C HIS A 11 -0.15 12.71 23.47
N ALA A 12 0.49 13.44 22.55
CA ALA A 12 1.56 14.38 22.90
C ALA A 12 0.99 15.67 23.53
N PRO A 13 1.75 16.40 24.38
CA PRO A 13 3.11 16.11 24.85
C PRO A 13 3.17 14.83 25.69
N LEU A 14 4.29 14.09 25.57
CA LEU A 14 4.44 12.83 26.28
C LEU A 14 5.00 13.09 27.67
N GLU A 15 4.18 12.84 28.69
CA GLU A 15 4.49 13.08 30.10
C GLU A 15 3.93 11.92 30.94
N ALA A 16 4.75 11.37 31.82
CA ALA A 16 4.36 10.32 32.77
C ALA A 16 5.15 10.48 34.07
N PRO A 17 4.62 10.03 35.22
CA PRO A 17 5.39 9.97 36.46
C PRO A 17 6.65 9.11 36.32
N GLU A 18 7.70 9.46 37.07
CA GLU A 18 9.03 8.87 36.94
C GLU A 18 9.03 7.36 37.22
N GLU A 19 8.19 6.91 38.15
CA GLU A 19 7.99 5.51 38.49
C GLU A 19 7.49 4.65 37.31
N TYR A 20 6.71 5.21 36.39
CA TYR A 20 6.30 4.52 35.18
C TYR A 20 7.39 4.56 34.11
N ILE A 21 8.09 5.69 33.97
CA ILE A 21 9.19 5.84 33.00
C ILE A 21 10.32 4.86 33.31
N ASN A 22 10.66 4.69 34.59
CA ASN A 22 11.75 3.84 35.03
C ASN A 22 11.58 2.35 34.66
N GLN A 23 10.35 1.88 34.46
CA GLN A 23 10.05 0.52 33.99
C GLN A 23 10.57 0.27 32.56
N TYR A 24 10.76 1.34 31.78
CA TYR A 24 11.12 1.29 30.36
C TYR A 24 12.54 1.78 30.07
N ASN A 25 13.42 1.85 31.08
CA ASN A 25 14.83 2.27 30.94
C ASN A 25 15.65 1.43 29.93
N HIS A 26 15.18 0.23 29.59
CA HIS A 26 15.77 -0.63 28.58
C HIS A 26 15.46 -0.18 27.13
N ILE A 27 14.46 0.68 26.92
CA ILE A 27 14.08 1.23 25.62
C ILE A 27 14.97 2.42 25.29
N LYS A 28 15.82 2.28 24.25
CA LYS A 28 16.80 3.32 23.85
C LYS A 28 16.20 4.65 23.39
N SER A 29 14.95 4.65 22.93
CA SER A 29 14.27 5.86 22.47
C SER A 29 13.49 6.46 23.62
N ASN A 30 13.92 7.63 24.12
CA ASN A 30 13.25 8.31 25.24
C ASN A 30 11.75 8.54 24.96
N ASN A 31 11.39 8.99 23.75
CA ASN A 31 9.99 9.18 23.39
C ASN A 31 9.18 7.87 23.43
N MET A 32 9.77 6.74 23.02
CA MET A 32 9.09 5.45 23.06
C MET A 32 8.98 4.92 24.50
N ALA A 33 9.99 5.16 25.34
CA ALA A 33 9.97 4.81 26.76
C ALA A 33 8.86 5.57 27.49
N ILE A 34 8.77 6.89 27.29
CA ILE A 34 7.70 7.71 27.88
C ILE A 34 6.34 7.31 27.29
N TYR A 35 6.23 7.06 25.98
CA TYR A 35 4.98 6.59 25.36
C TYR A 35 4.48 5.29 26.01
N ALA A 36 5.38 4.33 26.24
CA ALA A 36 5.06 3.08 26.95
C ALA A 36 4.63 3.36 28.40
N ALA A 37 5.30 4.27 29.10
CA ALA A 37 4.93 4.69 30.46
C ALA A 37 3.50 5.28 30.53
N VAL A 38 3.13 6.17 29.61
CA VAL A 38 1.76 6.72 29.55
C VAL A 38 0.72 5.63 29.24
N ALA A 39 1.06 4.68 28.35
CA ALA A 39 0.20 3.54 28.06
C ALA A 39 -0.05 2.67 29.29
N THR A 40 0.99 2.44 30.10
CA THR A 40 0.89 1.65 31.35
C THR A 40 0.08 2.35 32.42
N ALA A 41 0.23 3.66 32.58
CA ALA A 41 -0.61 4.43 33.50
C ALA A 41 -2.10 4.38 33.09
N MET A 42 -2.39 4.42 31.78
CA MET A 42 -3.76 4.24 31.27
C MET A 42 -4.29 2.83 31.53
N ASP A 43 -3.47 1.79 31.31
CA ASP A 43 -3.84 0.40 31.59
C ASP A 43 -4.20 0.20 33.08
N GLU A 44 -3.39 0.76 33.98
CA GLU A 44 -3.68 0.75 35.42
C GLU A 44 -5.00 1.46 35.74
N ALA A 45 -5.26 2.62 35.12
CA ALA A 45 -6.53 3.33 35.30
C ALA A 45 -7.74 2.48 34.86
N VAL A 46 -7.65 1.79 33.72
CA VAL A 46 -8.68 0.84 33.25
C VAL A 46 -8.85 -0.31 34.25
N GLY A 47 -7.75 -0.82 34.80
CA GLY A 47 -7.74 -1.83 35.86
C GLY A 47 -8.45 -1.36 37.13
N ASN A 48 -8.19 -0.14 37.58
CA ASN A 48 -8.81 0.47 38.76
C ASN A 48 -10.33 0.67 38.56
N ILE A 49 -10.76 1.15 37.38
CA ILE A 49 -12.19 1.27 37.05
C ILE A 49 -12.88 -0.10 37.06
N THR A 50 -12.26 -1.08 36.40
CA THR A 50 -12.81 -2.44 36.34
C THR A 50 -12.91 -3.07 37.73
N ARG A 51 -11.92 -2.83 38.60
CA ARG A 51 -11.91 -3.30 39.99
C ARG A 51 -13.04 -2.64 40.80
N ALA A 52 -13.19 -1.33 40.71
CA ALA A 52 -14.26 -0.60 41.41
C ALA A 52 -15.66 -1.08 40.98
N LEU A 53 -15.88 -1.35 39.68
CA LEU A 53 -17.13 -1.93 39.19
C LEU A 53 -17.40 -3.34 39.75
N LYS A 54 -16.35 -4.14 39.95
CA LYS A 54 -16.49 -5.48 40.56
C LYS A 54 -16.78 -5.40 42.05
N GLU A 55 -16.03 -4.58 42.79
CA GLU A 55 -16.20 -4.40 44.24
C GLU A 55 -17.57 -3.80 44.60
N SER A 56 -18.13 -2.96 43.74
CA SER A 56 -19.48 -2.40 43.90
C SER A 56 -20.60 -3.34 43.40
N GLY A 57 -20.28 -4.52 42.87
CA GLY A 57 -21.26 -5.46 42.33
C GLY A 57 -21.90 -5.05 40.99
N LEU A 58 -21.44 -3.96 40.35
CA LEU A 58 -21.98 -3.45 39.10
C LEU A 58 -21.46 -4.20 37.86
N TRP A 59 -20.36 -4.93 37.99
CA TRP A 59 -19.69 -5.60 36.86
C TRP A 59 -20.55 -6.65 36.16
N GLU A 60 -21.38 -7.40 36.90
CA GLU A 60 -22.19 -8.50 36.35
C GLU A 60 -23.16 -8.07 35.25
N ASN A 61 -23.55 -6.80 35.24
CA ASN A 61 -24.39 -6.20 34.21
C ASN A 61 -23.70 -5.03 33.48
N SER A 62 -22.37 -5.09 33.37
CA SER A 62 -21.57 -4.07 32.68
C SER A 62 -20.94 -4.62 31.39
N VAL A 63 -20.88 -3.79 30.35
CA VAL A 63 -20.12 -4.06 29.13
C VAL A 63 -19.04 -3.00 28.97
N LEU A 64 -17.78 -3.42 29.04
CA LEU A 64 -16.63 -2.55 28.79
C LEU A 64 -16.24 -2.63 27.32
N PHE A 65 -16.33 -1.49 26.64
CA PHE A 65 -15.77 -1.30 25.30
C PHE A 65 -14.46 -0.53 25.43
N PHE A 66 -13.35 -1.11 24.97
CA PHE A 66 -12.08 -0.41 24.85
C PHE A 66 -11.76 -0.19 23.38
N SER A 67 -11.38 1.04 23.00
CA SER A 67 -11.01 1.38 21.63
C SER A 67 -10.08 2.60 21.59
N THR A 68 -9.62 2.94 20.39
CA THR A 68 -8.80 4.13 20.12
C THR A 68 -9.38 4.89 18.92
N ASP A 69 -9.16 6.21 18.87
CA ASP A 69 -9.64 7.09 17.81
C ASP A 69 -8.91 6.89 16.47
N ASN A 70 -7.64 6.47 16.52
CA ASN A 70 -6.76 6.27 15.38
C ASN A 70 -5.51 5.46 15.76
N GLY A 71 -4.74 5.02 14.77
CA GLY A 71 -3.41 4.44 15.04
C GLY A 71 -2.41 5.43 15.63
N ALA A 72 -1.27 4.93 16.11
CA ALA A 72 -0.28 5.71 16.83
C ALA A 72 0.31 6.85 15.98
N SER A 73 0.77 7.91 16.65
CA SER A 73 1.61 8.95 16.04
C SER A 73 3.04 8.42 15.84
N LYS A 74 3.93 9.24 15.28
CA LYS A 74 5.36 8.88 15.09
C LYS A 74 6.12 8.66 16.39
N SER A 75 5.57 9.07 17.53
CA SER A 75 6.17 8.83 18.85
C SER A 75 5.93 7.41 19.36
N GLY A 76 4.92 6.72 18.82
CA GLY A 76 4.64 5.31 19.08
C GLY A 76 5.02 4.41 17.91
N SER A 77 4.58 3.15 17.97
CA SER A 77 4.78 2.16 16.92
C SER A 77 3.46 1.55 16.48
N ASN A 78 3.28 1.40 15.17
CA ASN A 78 2.17 0.64 14.59
C ASN A 78 2.67 -0.67 13.96
N TRP A 79 3.93 -1.05 14.12
CA TRP A 79 4.49 -2.26 13.52
C TRP A 79 3.66 -3.50 13.89
N PRO A 80 3.34 -4.41 12.94
CA PRO A 80 3.80 -4.46 11.55
C PRO A 80 2.97 -3.63 10.54
N LEU A 81 1.98 -2.88 11.02
CA LEU A 81 1.08 -2.10 10.19
C LEU A 81 1.77 -0.84 9.66
N ARG A 82 1.54 -0.56 8.38
CA ARG A 82 2.12 0.60 7.71
C ARG A 82 1.39 1.89 8.10
N GLY A 83 2.12 2.98 8.31
CA GLY A 83 1.55 4.32 8.50
C GLY A 83 1.32 4.68 9.96
N PHE A 84 0.73 5.86 10.15
CA PHE A 84 0.52 6.50 11.46
C PHE A 84 -0.80 7.28 11.45
N LYS A 85 -1.17 7.87 12.59
CA LYS A 85 -2.23 8.89 12.69
C LYS A 85 -2.19 9.85 11.50
N ASN A 86 -3.36 10.22 11.00
CA ASN A 86 -3.57 11.02 9.79
C ASN A 86 -3.13 10.34 8.49
N THR A 87 -3.06 9.01 8.41
CA THR A 87 -2.84 8.28 7.15
C THR A 87 -3.95 7.24 6.93
N LEU A 88 -4.21 6.87 5.68
CA LEU A 88 -5.23 5.86 5.32
C LEU A 88 -4.66 4.43 5.30
N TRP A 89 -3.38 4.26 5.63
CA TRP A 89 -2.76 2.95 5.78
C TRP A 89 -3.25 2.25 7.05
N GLU A 90 -3.09 0.93 7.12
CA GLU A 90 -3.56 0.14 8.27
C GLU A 90 -3.08 0.68 9.62
N GLY A 91 -1.82 1.12 9.75
CA GLY A 91 -1.30 1.71 10.98
C GLY A 91 -1.84 3.10 11.32
N GLY A 92 -2.62 3.73 10.44
CA GLY A 92 -3.35 4.96 10.74
C GLY A 92 -4.81 4.75 11.12
N VAL A 93 -5.45 3.70 10.62
CA VAL A 93 -6.90 3.49 10.74
C VAL A 93 -7.29 2.21 11.48
N ARG A 94 -6.39 1.23 11.63
CA ARG A 94 -6.65 0.04 12.44
C ARG A 94 -6.30 0.38 13.89
N GLY A 95 -7.34 0.51 14.71
CA GLY A 95 -7.23 0.72 16.14
C GLY A 95 -7.10 -0.59 16.92
N VAL A 96 -6.57 -0.50 18.14
CA VAL A 96 -6.73 -1.55 19.15
C VAL A 96 -8.15 -1.44 19.69
N GLY A 97 -8.82 -2.58 19.86
CA GLY A 97 -10.11 -2.61 20.53
C GLY A 97 -10.45 -4.00 21.05
N PHE A 98 -11.17 -4.04 22.16
CA PHE A 98 -11.70 -5.27 22.76
C PHE A 98 -12.99 -4.96 23.51
N VAL A 99 -13.79 -6.01 23.74
CA VAL A 99 -14.99 -5.96 24.57
C VAL A 99 -14.83 -6.96 25.71
N SER A 100 -15.12 -6.53 26.93
CA SER A 100 -15.09 -7.38 28.12
C SER A 100 -16.39 -7.23 28.89
N SER A 101 -17.07 -8.34 29.14
CA SER A 101 -18.32 -8.35 29.90
C SER A 101 -18.66 -9.77 30.37
N PRO A 102 -19.27 -9.92 31.55
CA PRO A 102 -19.94 -11.17 31.95
C PRO A 102 -21.05 -11.59 30.98
N LEU A 103 -21.67 -10.64 30.27
CA LEU A 103 -22.80 -10.83 29.34
C LEU A 103 -22.41 -11.40 27.97
N LEU A 104 -21.11 -11.51 27.66
CA LEU A 104 -20.64 -12.17 26.44
C LEU A 104 -20.93 -13.67 26.50
N LYS A 105 -21.50 -14.25 25.44
CA LYS A 105 -21.66 -15.72 25.35
C LYS A 105 -20.32 -16.41 25.12
N SER A 106 -19.48 -15.83 24.28
CA SER A 106 -18.13 -16.31 23.97
C SER A 106 -17.08 -15.34 24.54
N LYS A 107 -16.24 -15.84 25.44
CA LYS A 107 -15.18 -15.05 26.13
C LYS A 107 -13.80 -15.55 25.72
N GLY A 108 -12.81 -14.67 25.72
CA GLY A 108 -11.42 -15.02 25.38
C GLY A 108 -11.20 -15.38 23.92
N THR A 109 -12.10 -14.95 23.03
CA THR A 109 -12.02 -15.19 21.59
C THR A 109 -11.44 -13.99 20.85
N THR A 110 -10.91 -14.25 19.66
CA THR A 110 -10.53 -13.22 18.68
C THR A 110 -11.51 -13.24 17.51
N SER A 111 -11.69 -12.10 16.85
CA SER A 111 -12.55 -11.97 15.67
C SER A 111 -11.84 -11.17 14.57
N ASP A 112 -11.88 -11.70 13.35
CA ASP A 112 -11.40 -11.03 12.14
C ASP A 112 -12.53 -10.29 11.39
N ALA A 113 -13.72 -10.21 11.99
CA ALA A 113 -14.85 -9.46 11.47
C ALA A 113 -14.50 -7.98 11.27
N LEU A 114 -15.04 -7.38 10.21
CA LEU A 114 -14.97 -5.93 10.03
C LEU A 114 -15.93 -5.25 11.01
N ILE A 115 -15.39 -4.33 11.81
CA ILE A 115 -16.11 -3.46 12.73
C ILE A 115 -15.57 -2.03 12.54
N HIS A 116 -16.47 -1.06 12.53
CA HIS A 116 -16.17 0.36 12.37
C HIS A 116 -16.64 1.15 13.61
N ILE A 117 -16.04 2.31 13.86
CA ILE A 117 -16.42 3.16 15.01
C ILE A 117 -17.91 3.56 14.99
N SER A 118 -18.51 3.67 13.80
CA SER A 118 -19.94 3.96 13.64
C SER A 118 -20.85 2.84 14.14
N ASP A 119 -20.36 1.60 14.25
CA ASP A 119 -21.14 0.45 14.72
C ASP A 119 -21.40 0.51 16.23
N TRP A 120 -20.58 1.25 16.98
CA TRP A 120 -20.76 1.36 18.42
C TRP A 120 -22.09 2.00 18.80
N PHE A 121 -22.54 3.02 18.06
CA PHE A 121 -23.79 3.69 18.38
C PHE A 121 -25.01 2.73 18.39
N PRO A 122 -25.37 2.07 17.27
CA PRO A 122 -26.52 1.16 17.27
C PRO A 122 -26.32 -0.05 18.18
N THR A 123 -25.09 -0.54 18.35
CA THR A 123 -24.77 -1.66 19.25
C THR A 123 -25.03 -1.29 20.71
N ILE A 124 -24.57 -0.11 21.16
CA ILE A 124 -24.77 0.37 22.54
C ILE A 124 -26.25 0.70 22.79
N VAL A 125 -26.95 1.30 21.83
CA VAL A 125 -28.39 1.58 21.95
C VAL A 125 -29.17 0.29 22.17
N ARG A 126 -28.90 -0.76 21.40
CA ARG A 126 -29.53 -2.08 21.60
C ARG A 126 -29.24 -2.63 23.00
N LEU A 127 -27.98 -2.60 23.44
CA LEU A 127 -27.59 -3.13 24.75
C LEU A 127 -28.23 -2.38 25.92
N ALA A 128 -28.48 -1.08 25.74
CA ALA A 128 -29.19 -0.26 26.72
C ALA A 128 -30.73 -0.47 26.69
N GLY A 129 -31.25 -1.33 25.80
CA GLY A 129 -32.69 -1.53 25.61
C GLY A 129 -33.38 -0.37 24.87
N GLY A 130 -32.61 0.48 24.19
CA GLY A 130 -33.12 1.62 23.44
C GLY A 130 -33.58 1.27 22.03
N SER A 131 -34.09 2.27 21.32
CA SER A 131 -34.55 2.14 19.93
C SER A 131 -33.91 3.22 19.05
N ASN A 132 -33.57 2.83 17.81
CA ASN A 132 -33.07 3.76 16.79
C ASN A 132 -34.22 4.47 16.03
N ILE A 133 -35.49 4.19 16.38
CA ILE A 133 -36.65 4.84 15.76
C ILE A 133 -36.56 6.36 15.94
N GLY A 134 -36.77 7.10 14.85
CA GLY A 134 -36.70 8.56 14.83
C GLY A 134 -35.30 9.14 14.60
N THR A 135 -34.27 8.30 14.48
CA THR A 135 -32.93 8.74 14.04
C THR A 135 -32.87 8.87 12.51
N LYS A 136 -31.86 9.60 12.01
CA LYS A 136 -31.51 9.54 10.57
C LYS A 136 -31.03 8.13 10.23
N PRO A 137 -31.07 7.71 8.95
CA PRO A 137 -30.43 6.46 8.52
C PRO A 137 -29.00 6.39 9.06
N LEU A 138 -28.68 5.29 9.73
CA LEU A 138 -27.39 5.07 10.36
C LEU A 138 -26.47 4.32 9.39
N ASP A 139 -25.21 4.77 9.28
CA ASP A 139 -24.16 4.04 8.56
C ASP A 139 -23.59 2.87 9.38
N GLY A 140 -23.84 2.88 10.70
CA GLY A 140 -23.42 1.86 11.64
C GLY A 140 -24.37 0.66 11.67
N TYR A 141 -23.82 -0.51 11.90
CA TYR A 141 -24.59 -1.74 12.14
C TYR A 141 -24.53 -2.11 13.61
N ASP A 142 -25.60 -2.69 14.13
CA ASP A 142 -25.53 -3.41 15.39
C ASP A 142 -24.71 -4.70 15.19
N VAL A 143 -23.58 -4.79 15.90
CA VAL A 143 -22.62 -5.90 15.80
C VAL A 143 -22.55 -6.72 17.09
N TRP A 144 -23.51 -6.59 18.01
CA TRP A 144 -23.45 -7.30 19.29
C TRP A 144 -23.42 -8.82 19.11
N ASP A 145 -24.24 -9.37 18.22
CA ASP A 145 -24.28 -10.81 17.96
C ASP A 145 -22.96 -11.34 17.39
N THR A 146 -22.28 -10.52 16.58
CA THR A 146 -20.94 -10.82 16.05
C THR A 146 -19.91 -10.85 17.17
N ILE A 147 -19.97 -9.89 18.09
CA ILE A 147 -19.04 -9.79 19.23
C ILE A 147 -19.30 -10.88 20.27
N SER A 148 -20.56 -11.07 20.67
CA SER A 148 -20.96 -11.93 21.79
C SER A 148 -21.00 -13.39 21.43
N GLU A 149 -21.46 -13.73 20.22
CA GLU A 149 -21.73 -15.12 19.82
C GLU A 149 -20.81 -15.61 18.70
N GLY A 150 -20.07 -14.71 18.03
CA GLY A 150 -19.26 -15.04 16.86
C GLY A 150 -20.06 -15.23 15.57
N LYS A 151 -21.28 -14.68 15.48
CA LYS A 151 -22.04 -14.69 14.21
C LYS A 151 -21.34 -13.86 13.15
N ALA A 152 -21.65 -14.13 11.88
CA ALA A 152 -21.15 -13.35 10.76
C ALA A 152 -21.44 -11.85 10.96
N SER A 153 -20.45 -11.00 10.65
CA SER A 153 -20.64 -9.55 10.72
C SER A 153 -21.64 -9.08 9.66
N PRO A 154 -22.61 -8.21 10.01
CA PRO A 154 -23.41 -7.52 9.02
C PRO A 154 -22.56 -6.56 8.18
N ARG A 155 -21.38 -6.16 8.67
CA ARG A 155 -20.47 -5.27 7.97
C ARG A 155 -19.49 -6.05 7.10
N THR A 156 -19.61 -5.86 5.79
CA THR A 156 -18.72 -6.41 4.77
C THR A 156 -17.74 -5.38 4.19
N GLU A 157 -18.00 -4.10 4.44
CA GLU A 157 -17.19 -2.98 3.97
C GLU A 157 -17.05 -1.83 4.97
N ILE A 158 -15.95 -1.09 4.84
CA ILE A 158 -15.63 0.10 5.64
C ILE A 158 -15.19 1.22 4.70
N LEU A 159 -15.97 2.31 4.64
CA LEU A 159 -15.51 3.57 4.07
C LEU A 159 -14.70 4.32 5.14
N HIS A 160 -13.39 4.44 4.96
CA HIS A 160 -12.53 5.12 5.94
C HIS A 160 -12.60 6.64 5.82
N ASN A 161 -12.55 7.16 4.60
CA ASN A 161 -12.58 8.59 4.34
C ASN A 161 -12.86 8.85 2.85
N ILE A 162 -13.54 9.96 2.55
CA ILE A 162 -13.55 10.64 1.25
C ILE A 162 -13.32 12.11 1.55
N ASN A 163 -12.14 12.64 1.24
CA ASN A 163 -11.84 14.05 1.49
C ASN A 163 -11.76 14.84 0.16
N PRO A 164 -12.87 15.42 -0.31
CA PRO A 164 -12.89 16.19 -1.55
C PRO A 164 -12.20 17.56 -1.43
N LEU A 165 -11.96 18.05 -0.20
CA LEU A 165 -11.35 19.35 0.06
C LEU A 165 -9.84 19.34 -0.16
N ILE A 166 -9.19 18.17 -0.06
CA ILE A 166 -7.77 18.01 -0.41
C ILE A 166 -7.69 17.59 -1.88
N ARG A 167 -7.98 18.54 -2.78
CA ARG A 167 -7.76 18.40 -4.22
C ARG A 167 -6.45 19.08 -4.57
N GLN A 168 -5.39 18.32 -4.87
CA GLN A 168 -4.14 18.96 -5.32
C GLN A 168 -4.26 19.36 -6.79
N VAL A 169 -4.81 20.55 -7.00
CA VAL A 169 -4.70 21.31 -8.25
C VAL A 169 -3.22 21.66 -8.43
N ASN A 170 -2.47 20.88 -9.20
CA ASN A 170 -1.21 21.24 -9.89
C ASN A 170 -0.45 20.01 -10.39
N SER A 171 -1.08 19.19 -11.22
CA SER A 171 -0.31 18.26 -12.05
C SER A 171 -0.96 18.10 -13.41
N ASN A 172 -0.32 18.65 -14.44
CA ASN A 172 -0.55 18.32 -15.86
C ASN A 172 -0.15 16.85 -16.19
N SER A 173 -0.18 15.96 -15.20
CA SER A 173 0.19 14.55 -15.29
C SER A 173 -0.83 13.71 -14.54
N VAL A 174 -2.11 13.82 -14.93
CA VAL A 174 -3.13 12.89 -14.45
C VAL A 174 -3.24 11.79 -15.49
N MET A 175 -2.33 10.82 -15.45
CA MET A 175 -2.62 9.54 -16.11
C MET A 175 -3.86 8.99 -15.41
N PHE A 176 -4.94 8.79 -16.18
CA PHE A 176 -6.29 8.36 -15.73
C PHE A 176 -7.18 9.48 -15.16
N GLN A 177 -7.44 10.52 -15.96
CA GLN A 177 -8.73 11.22 -15.88
C GLN A 177 -9.78 10.40 -16.63
N ASP A 178 -10.53 9.56 -15.91
CA ASP A 178 -11.88 9.23 -16.33
C ASP A 178 -12.78 10.29 -15.72
N HIS A 179 -13.17 11.28 -16.52
CA HIS A 179 -13.86 12.49 -16.07
C HIS A 179 -15.25 12.23 -15.46
N ASN A 180 -15.76 10.99 -15.49
CA ASN A 180 -17.14 10.70 -15.13
C ASN A 180 -17.33 9.73 -13.95
N ILE A 181 -16.31 9.01 -13.46
CA ILE A 181 -16.55 7.92 -12.48
C ILE A 181 -15.53 7.85 -11.32
N PHE A 182 -14.23 8.11 -11.52
CA PHE A 182 -13.22 7.81 -10.48
C PHE A 182 -12.06 8.82 -10.42
N ASP A 183 -12.18 9.84 -9.56
CA ASP A 183 -11.15 10.85 -9.33
C ASP A 183 -10.07 10.32 -8.36
N THR A 184 -8.98 9.78 -8.93
CA THR A 184 -7.83 9.27 -8.15
C THR A 184 -7.03 10.35 -7.43
N SER A 185 -7.30 11.64 -7.69
CA SER A 185 -6.65 12.75 -6.97
C SER A 185 -7.23 12.98 -5.58
N ILE A 186 -8.49 12.56 -5.35
CA ILE A 186 -9.17 12.67 -4.05
C ILE A 186 -8.56 11.67 -3.08
N ARG A 187 -8.22 12.15 -1.88
CA ARG A 187 -7.78 11.29 -0.80
C ARG A 187 -8.97 10.52 -0.23
N ALA A 188 -9.09 9.24 -0.59
CA ALA A 188 -10.14 8.36 -0.11
C ALA A 188 -9.63 6.94 0.16
N ALA A 189 -10.35 6.19 0.99
CA ALA A 189 -10.11 4.76 1.15
C ALA A 189 -11.37 4.00 1.52
N ILE A 190 -11.55 2.83 0.92
CA ILE A 190 -12.59 1.85 1.24
C ILE A 190 -11.96 0.47 1.40
N ARG A 191 -12.41 -0.30 2.38
CA ARG A 191 -12.10 -1.71 2.58
C ARG A 191 -13.35 -2.54 2.29
N SER A 192 -13.23 -3.59 1.49
CA SER A 192 -14.27 -4.56 1.18
C SER A 192 -13.67 -5.96 1.31
N GLY A 193 -14.04 -6.68 2.37
CA GLY A 193 -13.42 -7.96 2.74
C GLY A 193 -11.88 -7.87 2.84
N ASP A 194 -11.20 -8.68 2.03
CA ASP A 194 -9.73 -8.75 1.96
C ASP A 194 -9.09 -7.60 1.19
N TRP A 195 -9.89 -6.82 0.45
CA TRP A 195 -9.41 -5.77 -0.44
C TRP A 195 -9.52 -4.40 0.21
N LYS A 196 -8.49 -3.58 0.00
CA LYS A 196 -8.53 -2.16 0.36
C LYS A 196 -8.08 -1.31 -0.81
N LEU A 197 -8.93 -0.38 -1.21
CA LEU A 197 -8.65 0.63 -2.21
C LEU A 197 -8.29 1.93 -1.50
N ILE A 198 -7.20 2.58 -1.93
CA ILE A 198 -6.75 3.88 -1.41
C ILE A 198 -6.42 4.76 -2.61
N THR A 199 -6.96 5.97 -2.64
CA THR A 199 -6.73 7.00 -3.67
C THR A 199 -6.08 8.25 -3.08
N GLY A 200 -5.67 9.18 -3.94
CA GLY A 200 -4.90 10.38 -3.59
C GLY A 200 -3.40 10.11 -3.50
N LYS A 201 -2.66 10.96 -2.77
CA LYS A 201 -1.23 10.78 -2.44
C LYS A 201 -1.05 10.22 -1.01
N PRO A 202 -1.51 8.99 -0.68
CA PRO A 202 -1.60 8.50 0.70
C PRO A 202 -0.26 8.30 1.43
N VAL A 203 0.90 8.54 0.80
CA VAL A 203 2.22 8.20 1.35
C VAL A 203 3.10 9.41 1.65
N TRP A 204 2.81 10.58 1.10
CA TRP A 204 3.87 11.57 0.88
C TRP A 204 3.53 13.01 1.24
N GLU A 205 2.53 13.25 2.11
CA GLU A 205 2.14 14.61 2.51
C GLU A 205 3.27 15.45 3.13
N ARG A 206 4.47 14.89 3.46
CA ARG A 206 5.58 15.65 4.08
C ARG A 206 7.02 15.25 3.71
N SER A 207 7.32 14.66 2.54
CA SER A 207 8.71 14.25 2.20
C SER A 207 9.39 15.12 1.13
N SER A 208 10.49 15.77 1.49
CA SER A 208 11.39 16.53 0.60
C SER A 208 12.12 15.68 -0.45
N HIS A 209 12.02 14.36 -0.37
CA HIS A 209 12.68 13.41 -1.28
C HIS A 209 11.73 12.84 -2.34
N ALA A 210 10.44 13.20 -2.30
CA ALA A 210 9.41 12.71 -3.22
C ALA A 210 9.73 12.91 -4.72
N PRO A 211 10.40 14.00 -5.17
CA PRO A 211 10.78 14.14 -6.58
C PRO A 211 11.88 13.17 -7.05
N LYS A 212 12.54 12.45 -6.14
CA LYS A 212 13.74 11.64 -6.43
C LYS A 212 13.54 10.12 -6.38
N ALA A 213 12.35 9.63 -5.97
CA ALA A 213 12.14 8.21 -5.68
C ALA A 213 11.23 7.50 -6.71
N GLY A 214 11.77 6.49 -7.41
CA GLY A 214 11.07 5.59 -8.34
C GLY A 214 10.00 4.66 -7.72
N VAL A 215 9.38 5.07 -6.62
CA VAL A 215 8.34 4.32 -5.89
C VAL A 215 6.95 4.57 -6.49
N GLU A 216 6.66 5.78 -6.97
CA GLU A 216 5.42 6.04 -7.72
C GLU A 216 5.43 5.33 -9.05
N LEU A 217 6.60 5.23 -9.69
CA LEU A 217 6.79 4.34 -10.82
C LEU A 217 6.52 2.88 -10.41
N ASN A 218 7.13 2.38 -9.34
CA ASN A 218 6.83 1.02 -8.86
C ASN A 218 5.33 0.79 -8.63
N ARG A 219 4.58 1.78 -8.11
CA ARG A 219 3.13 1.68 -7.90
C ARG A 219 2.31 1.76 -9.18
N ALA A 220 2.58 2.73 -10.06
CA ALA A 220 1.96 2.79 -11.37
C ALA A 220 2.23 1.50 -12.15
N CYS A 221 3.45 0.98 -12.08
CA CYS A 221 3.81 -0.29 -12.67
C CYS A 221 3.10 -1.50 -12.00
N ARG A 222 2.80 -1.46 -10.70
CA ARG A 222 1.93 -2.48 -10.07
C ARG A 222 0.50 -2.41 -10.58
N THR A 223 -0.02 -1.23 -10.93
CA THR A 223 -1.30 -1.11 -11.65
C THR A 223 -1.23 -1.77 -13.03
N ILE A 224 -0.07 -1.67 -13.70
CA ILE A 224 0.21 -2.31 -15.01
C ILE A 224 0.30 -3.84 -14.91
N THR A 225 0.75 -4.40 -13.78
CA THR A 225 1.04 -5.85 -13.66
C THR A 225 0.22 -6.62 -12.61
N GLY A 226 -0.59 -5.95 -11.78
CA GLY A 226 -1.33 -6.58 -10.68
C GLY A 226 -0.52 -6.81 -9.39
N ASN A 227 -1.21 -7.25 -8.31
CA ASN A 227 -0.73 -7.18 -6.92
C ASN A 227 -0.31 -8.52 -6.25
N LEU A 228 -0.43 -9.68 -6.90
CA LEU A 228 -0.23 -10.97 -6.20
C LEU A 228 1.24 -11.34 -5.96
N LYS A 229 2.17 -10.88 -6.79
CA LYS A 229 3.62 -10.95 -6.55
C LYS A 229 4.32 -9.74 -7.17
N ALA A 230 5.41 -9.30 -6.57
CA ALA A 230 6.21 -8.20 -7.11
C ALA A 230 6.83 -8.61 -8.45
N THR A 231 6.35 -8.01 -9.53
CA THR A 231 7.03 -8.05 -10.83
C THR A 231 8.47 -7.55 -10.67
N PRO A 232 9.47 -8.24 -11.25
CA PRO A 232 10.86 -7.81 -11.17
C PRO A 232 11.04 -6.36 -11.57
N LEU A 233 11.80 -5.60 -10.78
CA LEU A 233 11.95 -4.16 -10.97
C LEU A 233 12.46 -3.79 -12.38
N SER A 234 13.34 -4.61 -12.95
CA SER A 234 13.84 -4.43 -14.31
C SER A 234 12.75 -4.58 -15.38
N ALA A 235 11.77 -5.45 -15.17
CA ALA A 235 10.65 -5.63 -16.10
C ALA A 235 9.67 -4.46 -16.01
N LEU A 236 9.50 -3.88 -14.83
CA LEU A 236 8.57 -2.78 -14.58
C LEU A 236 8.94 -1.51 -15.34
N TYR A 237 10.23 -1.18 -15.44
CA TYR A 237 10.69 -0.04 -16.23
C TYR A 237 10.26 -0.15 -17.69
N THR A 238 10.42 -1.34 -18.27
CA THR A 238 10.07 -1.59 -19.68
C THR A 238 8.56 -1.55 -19.89
N LEU A 239 7.80 -2.13 -18.96
CA LEU A 239 6.34 -2.17 -19.04
C LEU A 239 5.68 -0.79 -18.85
N ALA A 240 6.33 0.10 -18.10
CA ALA A 240 5.86 1.48 -17.93
C ALA A 240 6.39 2.44 -18.97
N GLY A 241 7.29 2.01 -19.87
CA GLY A 241 7.93 2.91 -20.82
C GLY A 241 8.76 3.99 -20.14
N ILE A 242 9.36 3.69 -18.98
CA ILE A 242 10.11 4.67 -18.20
C ILE A 242 11.49 4.13 -17.87
N CYS A 243 12.51 4.85 -18.32
CA CYS A 243 13.91 4.49 -18.12
C CYS A 243 14.28 4.37 -16.62
N PRO A 244 15.14 3.40 -16.24
CA PRO A 244 15.62 3.25 -14.87
C PRO A 244 16.18 4.55 -14.27
N PRO A 245 15.94 4.81 -12.98
CA PRO A 245 16.30 6.08 -12.34
C PRO A 245 17.80 6.36 -12.33
N GLY A 246 18.64 5.31 -12.29
CA GLY A 246 20.11 5.47 -12.41
C GLY A 246 20.50 6.12 -13.73
N ILE A 247 19.95 5.62 -14.83
CA ILE A 247 20.21 6.11 -16.19
C ILE A 247 19.64 7.52 -16.38
N ARG A 248 18.41 7.77 -15.92
CA ARG A 248 17.82 9.12 -15.98
C ARG A 248 18.65 10.16 -15.23
N ARG A 249 19.17 9.83 -14.05
CA ARG A 249 20.04 10.72 -13.27
C ARG A 249 21.37 10.96 -13.96
N ASP A 250 21.98 9.92 -14.51
CA ASP A 250 23.24 10.05 -15.26
C ASP A 250 23.07 10.96 -16.48
N VAL A 251 22.04 10.72 -17.29
CA VAL A 251 21.76 11.57 -18.47
C VAL A 251 21.41 13.01 -18.06
N GLN A 252 20.67 13.22 -16.97
CA GLN A 252 20.43 14.59 -16.48
C GLN A 252 21.74 15.26 -16.07
N ALA A 253 22.62 14.57 -15.35
CA ALA A 253 23.92 15.11 -14.95
C ALA A 253 24.80 15.45 -16.17
N ARG A 254 24.76 14.63 -17.23
CA ARG A 254 25.43 14.92 -18.51
C ARG A 254 24.82 16.11 -19.25
N THR A 255 23.50 16.26 -19.17
CA THR A 255 22.79 17.42 -19.72
C THR A 255 23.21 18.70 -19.02
N GLU A 256 23.28 18.68 -17.67
CA GLU A 256 23.80 19.81 -16.90
C GLU A 256 25.28 20.07 -17.19
N ARG A 257 26.08 19.03 -17.46
CA ARG A 257 27.47 19.19 -17.92
C ARG A 257 27.55 19.93 -19.25
N ASP A 258 26.75 19.56 -20.24
CA ASP A 258 26.72 20.26 -21.53
C ASP A 258 26.29 21.72 -21.38
N LYS A 259 25.27 22.00 -20.56
CA LYS A 259 24.84 23.38 -20.24
C LYS A 259 25.96 24.18 -19.60
N GLN A 260 26.61 23.60 -18.60
CA GLN A 260 27.73 24.26 -17.92
C GLN A 260 28.86 24.62 -18.89
N GLN A 261 29.16 23.77 -19.87
CA GLN A 261 30.21 24.03 -20.86
C GLN A 261 29.81 25.02 -21.95
N LYS A 262 28.53 25.06 -22.35
CA LYS A 262 28.07 25.76 -23.57
C LYS A 262 27.24 27.01 -23.32
N ASP A 263 26.55 27.12 -22.18
CA ASP A 263 25.66 28.23 -21.87
C ASP A 263 26.35 29.23 -20.93
N PRO A 264 26.69 30.45 -21.40
CA PRO A 264 27.34 31.46 -20.56
C PRO A 264 26.46 31.97 -19.41
N ARG A 265 25.14 31.70 -19.43
CA ARG A 265 24.22 32.06 -18.33
C ARG A 265 24.21 31.02 -17.23
N HIS A 266 24.78 29.84 -17.46
CA HIS A 266 24.82 28.80 -16.45
C HIS A 266 25.71 29.27 -15.27
N PRO A 267 25.26 29.21 -14.00
CA PRO A 267 26.01 29.77 -12.86
C PRO A 267 27.42 29.24 -12.65
N LEU A 268 27.72 28.07 -13.23
CA LEU A 268 29.03 27.41 -13.18
C LEU A 268 29.78 27.46 -14.53
N HIS A 269 29.37 28.30 -15.49
CA HIS A 269 30.07 28.43 -16.76
C HIS A 269 31.51 28.90 -16.55
N GLY A 270 32.47 28.28 -17.26
CA GLY A 270 33.90 28.54 -17.09
C GLY A 270 34.51 28.06 -15.76
N HIS A 271 33.70 27.57 -14.81
CA HIS A 271 34.19 27.09 -13.52
C HIS A 271 35.04 25.81 -13.67
N GLN A 272 36.21 25.79 -13.03
CA GLN A 272 37.12 24.64 -13.01
C GLN A 272 36.84 23.70 -11.84
N GLU A 273 37.28 22.46 -11.94
CA GLU A 273 37.08 21.49 -10.86
C GLU A 273 37.91 21.86 -9.61
N VAL A 274 37.30 21.75 -8.43
CA VAL A 274 38.00 21.96 -7.16
C VAL A 274 38.82 20.70 -6.82
N PRO A 275 40.15 20.80 -6.61
CA PRO A 275 41.03 19.63 -6.48
C PRO A 275 40.74 18.73 -5.27
N ARG A 276 40.22 19.30 -4.18
CA ARG A 276 39.93 18.59 -2.93
C ARG A 276 38.43 18.49 -2.70
N ARG A 277 37.91 17.27 -2.70
CA ARG A 277 36.51 16.96 -2.40
C ARG A 277 36.40 15.72 -1.52
N LEU A 278 35.41 15.71 -0.63
CA LEU A 278 35.06 14.51 0.13
C LEU A 278 34.68 13.37 -0.83
N ARG A 279 35.18 12.16 -0.58
CA ARG A 279 34.92 10.97 -1.44
C ARG A 279 33.43 10.70 -1.70
N SER A 280 32.55 11.12 -0.79
CA SER A 280 31.09 10.96 -0.89
C SER A 280 30.38 11.98 -1.78
N ARG A 281 31.07 13.01 -2.28
CA ARG A 281 30.49 14.07 -3.12
C ARG A 281 30.98 13.85 -4.56
N HIS A 282 30.20 13.15 -5.38
CA HIS A 282 30.51 13.04 -6.81
C HIS A 282 30.16 14.35 -7.53
N SER A 283 31.11 14.87 -8.31
CA SER A 283 30.90 16.05 -9.15
C SER A 283 30.39 15.63 -10.52
N PHE A 284 29.36 16.30 -11.04
CA PHE A 284 28.93 16.10 -12.42
C PHE A 284 29.93 16.69 -13.44
N MET A 285 30.86 17.53 -13.00
CA MET A 285 31.87 18.16 -13.86
C MET A 285 32.89 17.18 -14.44
N THR A 286 33.05 15.99 -13.85
CA THR A 286 33.92 14.93 -14.38
C THR A 286 33.25 14.08 -15.45
N LEU A 287 31.93 14.23 -15.64
CA LEU A 287 31.20 13.49 -16.66
C LEU A 287 31.54 14.03 -18.05
N ARG A 288 31.54 13.13 -19.05
CA ARG A 288 31.40 13.53 -20.44
C ARG A 288 29.94 13.94 -20.67
N GLY A 289 29.70 15.03 -21.40
CA GLY A 289 28.35 15.48 -21.78
C GLY A 289 27.58 14.46 -22.64
N LEU A 290 26.59 14.91 -23.40
CA LEU A 290 25.74 14.00 -24.19
C LEU A 290 26.42 13.50 -25.48
N VAL A 291 27.55 14.09 -25.88
CA VAL A 291 28.35 13.72 -27.07
C VAL A 291 27.48 13.65 -28.34
N GLY A 292 26.78 14.75 -28.63
CA GLY A 292 25.96 14.88 -29.86
C GLY A 292 24.63 14.11 -29.85
N LYS A 293 24.28 13.43 -28.75
CA LYS A 293 23.01 12.71 -28.62
C LYS A 293 21.97 13.57 -27.91
N THR A 294 20.70 13.36 -28.23
CA THR A 294 19.61 13.88 -27.42
C THR A 294 19.57 13.14 -26.07
N PRO A 295 19.05 13.76 -24.99
CA PRO A 295 18.89 13.08 -23.71
C PRO A 295 18.10 11.77 -23.83
N GLU A 296 17.03 11.74 -24.62
CA GLU A 296 16.21 10.55 -24.85
C GLU A 296 17.00 9.41 -25.52
N ASN A 297 17.70 9.70 -26.62
CA ASN A 297 18.47 8.68 -27.34
C ASN A 297 19.55 8.06 -26.46
N LEU A 298 20.24 8.89 -25.67
CA LEU A 298 21.26 8.39 -24.75
C LEU A 298 20.65 7.52 -23.64
N ARG A 299 19.47 7.88 -23.10
CA ARG A 299 18.76 7.04 -22.11
C ARG A 299 18.40 5.68 -22.69
N ILE A 300 17.81 5.65 -23.89
CA ILE A 300 17.40 4.40 -24.54
C ILE A 300 18.62 3.51 -24.85
N GLU A 301 19.72 4.08 -25.34
CA GLU A 301 20.95 3.34 -25.62
C GLU A 301 21.56 2.74 -24.34
N MET A 302 21.70 3.55 -23.29
CA MET A 302 22.20 3.08 -21.99
C MET A 302 21.28 2.00 -21.40
N TRP A 303 19.97 2.17 -21.55
CA TRP A 303 19.00 1.23 -21.03
C TRP A 303 19.08 -0.12 -21.77
N LYS A 304 19.13 -0.11 -23.10
CA LYS A 304 19.34 -1.33 -23.91
C LYS A 304 20.62 -2.08 -23.53
N ARG A 305 21.72 -1.38 -23.25
CA ARG A 305 22.98 -2.01 -22.79
C ARG A 305 22.89 -2.62 -21.41
N SER A 306 22.01 -2.09 -20.56
CA SER A 306 21.86 -2.50 -19.16
C SER A 306 20.74 -3.51 -18.93
N ASP A 307 19.99 -3.91 -19.98
CA ASP A 307 18.73 -4.62 -19.82
C ASP A 307 18.93 -6.06 -19.32
N PRO A 308 18.55 -6.39 -18.06
CA PRO A 308 18.77 -7.70 -17.47
C PRO A 308 17.60 -8.67 -17.78
N ASN A 309 16.75 -8.36 -18.77
CA ASN A 309 15.49 -9.06 -19.02
C ASN A 309 15.56 -10.18 -20.08
N ASN A 310 16.74 -10.73 -20.38
CA ASN A 310 16.96 -11.69 -21.49
C ASN A 310 16.00 -12.90 -21.52
N ASN A 311 15.39 -13.31 -20.39
CA ASN A 311 14.50 -14.47 -20.30
C ASN A 311 13.00 -14.10 -20.21
N ARG A 312 12.61 -12.88 -20.60
CA ARG A 312 11.22 -12.39 -20.51
C ARG A 312 10.69 -12.01 -21.90
N ALA A 313 9.37 -12.11 -22.07
CA ALA A 313 8.70 -11.73 -23.32
C ALA A 313 8.40 -10.21 -23.37
N LEU A 314 9.30 -9.41 -22.81
CA LEU A 314 9.15 -7.95 -22.78
C LEU A 314 9.53 -7.34 -24.14
N PRO A 315 8.87 -6.24 -24.54
CA PRO A 315 9.32 -5.44 -25.67
C PRO A 315 10.66 -4.78 -25.37
N PRO A 316 11.40 -4.33 -26.41
CA PRO A 316 12.66 -3.63 -26.20
C PRO A 316 12.45 -2.36 -25.37
N PRO A 317 13.45 -1.93 -24.58
CA PRO A 317 13.39 -0.67 -23.87
C PRO A 317 13.04 0.53 -24.76
N SER A 318 11.99 1.26 -24.37
CA SER A 318 11.54 2.51 -24.98
C SER A 318 10.98 3.45 -23.91
N GLU A 319 10.93 4.75 -24.20
CA GLU A 319 10.26 5.74 -23.34
C GLU A 319 8.76 5.89 -23.69
N SER A 320 8.13 4.78 -24.06
CA SER A 320 6.72 4.71 -24.45
C SER A 320 6.07 3.44 -23.90
N LEU A 321 4.75 3.48 -23.68
CA LEU A 321 4.02 2.29 -23.25
C LEU A 321 4.09 1.19 -24.31
N PRO A 322 4.18 -0.09 -23.91
CA PRO A 322 4.30 -1.17 -24.88
C PRO A 322 2.98 -1.51 -25.58
N PRO A 323 3.02 -2.29 -26.67
CA PRO A 323 1.82 -2.72 -27.38
C PRO A 323 0.78 -3.34 -26.45
N GLY A 324 -0.50 -3.01 -26.67
CA GLY A 324 -1.63 -3.45 -25.84
C GLY A 324 -1.93 -2.54 -24.64
N ALA A 325 -1.28 -1.39 -24.51
CA ALA A 325 -1.53 -0.43 -23.42
C ALA A 325 -2.93 0.20 -23.45
N ASP A 326 -3.60 0.10 -24.59
CA ASP A 326 -4.99 0.49 -24.87
C ASP A 326 -6.02 -0.58 -24.45
N LEU A 327 -5.57 -1.78 -24.08
CA LEU A 327 -6.47 -2.87 -23.67
C LEU A 327 -7.20 -2.54 -22.36
N PRO A 328 -8.40 -3.09 -22.15
CA PRO A 328 -9.06 -3.08 -20.86
C PRO A 328 -8.12 -3.56 -19.75
N ARG A 329 -8.20 -2.92 -18.57
CA ARG A 329 -7.25 -3.13 -17.47
C ARG A 329 -6.97 -4.60 -17.15
N ARG A 330 -8.01 -5.45 -17.17
CA ARG A 330 -7.88 -6.89 -16.90
C ARG A 330 -6.93 -7.56 -17.90
N ASN A 331 -7.16 -7.35 -19.19
CA ASN A 331 -6.38 -7.93 -20.28
C ASN A 331 -4.96 -7.34 -20.28
N TRP A 332 -4.83 -6.04 -20.03
CA TRP A 332 -3.54 -5.37 -19.89
C TRP A 332 -2.68 -5.99 -18.79
N VAL A 333 -3.28 -6.22 -17.61
CA VAL A 333 -2.61 -6.87 -16.48
C VAL A 333 -2.21 -8.30 -16.82
N ALA A 334 -3.12 -9.11 -17.35
CA ALA A 334 -2.84 -10.51 -17.71
C ALA A 334 -1.70 -10.62 -18.72
N LEU A 335 -1.74 -9.80 -19.78
CA LEU A 335 -0.69 -9.71 -20.80
C LEU A 335 0.67 -9.39 -20.18
N ASN A 336 0.74 -8.39 -19.30
CA ASN A 336 2.00 -7.96 -18.72
C ASN A 336 2.56 -8.94 -17.68
N ARG A 337 1.70 -9.68 -16.97
CA ARG A 337 2.13 -10.78 -16.10
C ARG A 337 2.73 -11.92 -16.90
N ALA A 338 2.12 -12.27 -18.03
CA ALA A 338 2.68 -13.25 -18.96
C ALA A 338 4.03 -12.77 -19.52
N ARG A 339 4.13 -11.51 -19.96
CA ARG A 339 5.39 -10.91 -20.43
C ARG A 339 6.52 -10.98 -19.40
N ALA A 340 6.21 -10.64 -18.16
CA ALA A 340 7.17 -10.64 -17.06
C ALA A 340 7.40 -12.03 -16.42
N LYS A 341 6.71 -13.07 -16.91
CA LYS A 341 6.78 -14.46 -16.41
C LYS A 341 6.37 -14.59 -14.93
N VAL A 342 5.38 -13.80 -14.50
CA VAL A 342 4.82 -13.77 -13.13
C VAL A 342 3.28 -13.97 -13.11
N ALA A 343 2.81 -14.70 -14.10
CA ALA A 343 1.44 -15.19 -14.26
C ALA A 343 0.96 -16.04 -13.08
N ARG A 344 -0.34 -16.07 -12.82
CA ARG A 344 -1.00 -16.90 -11.78
C ARG A 344 -1.14 -18.37 -12.20
N THR A 345 -0.05 -19.00 -12.59
CA THR A 345 -0.04 -20.43 -12.95
C THR A 345 -0.11 -21.30 -11.68
N GLY A 346 -0.53 -22.57 -11.80
CA GLY A 346 -0.59 -23.51 -10.69
C GLY A 346 0.73 -23.60 -9.92
N ASP A 347 1.87 -23.70 -10.63
CA ASP A 347 3.22 -23.66 -10.03
C ASP A 347 3.41 -22.41 -9.13
N ASN A 348 3.07 -21.25 -9.66
CA ASN A 348 3.21 -19.99 -8.93
C ASN A 348 2.25 -19.89 -7.75
N LEU A 349 1.00 -20.33 -7.90
CA LEU A 349 0.01 -20.30 -6.82
C LEU A 349 0.39 -21.23 -5.67
N LEU A 350 0.91 -22.44 -5.97
CA LEU A 350 1.45 -23.35 -4.97
C LEU A 350 2.62 -22.72 -4.22
N ARG A 351 3.60 -22.18 -4.96
CA ARG A 351 4.76 -21.48 -4.38
C ARG A 351 4.40 -20.26 -3.55
N TRP A 352 3.23 -19.66 -3.76
CA TRP A 352 2.74 -18.51 -2.99
C TRP A 352 1.81 -18.91 -1.83
N GLY A 353 1.60 -20.21 -1.59
CA GLY A 353 0.69 -20.71 -0.55
C GLY A 353 -0.77 -20.35 -0.83
N LYS A 354 -1.14 -20.20 -2.11
CA LYS A 354 -2.51 -19.86 -2.56
C LYS A 354 -3.22 -21.04 -3.24
N ALA A 355 -2.54 -22.17 -3.40
CA ALA A 355 -3.09 -23.42 -3.89
C ALA A 355 -2.38 -24.59 -3.19
N ASN A 356 -3.06 -25.74 -3.10
CA ASN A 356 -2.50 -26.96 -2.51
C ASN A 356 -1.84 -27.88 -3.55
N SER A 357 -1.94 -27.56 -4.84
CA SER A 357 -1.34 -28.31 -5.94
C SER A 357 -0.94 -27.36 -7.07
N ALA A 358 0.10 -27.74 -7.82
CA ALA A 358 0.53 -27.07 -9.04
C ALA A 358 -0.06 -27.69 -10.31
N ALA A 359 -0.82 -28.78 -10.20
CA ALA A 359 -1.31 -29.54 -11.34
C ALA A 359 -2.22 -28.73 -12.27
N CYS A 360 -2.10 -28.99 -13.57
CA CYS A 360 -2.95 -28.46 -14.61
C CYS A 360 -4.18 -29.36 -14.79
N GLY A 361 -5.32 -28.77 -15.17
CA GLY A 361 -6.53 -29.54 -15.50
C GLY A 361 -6.36 -30.50 -16.69
N CYS A 362 -5.27 -30.39 -17.47
CA CYS A 362 -4.96 -31.30 -18.56
C CYS A 362 -4.19 -32.56 -18.11
N GLY A 363 -3.88 -32.69 -16.82
CA GLY A 363 -3.16 -33.84 -16.25
C GLY A 363 -1.64 -33.64 -16.09
N GLU A 364 -1.08 -32.51 -16.51
CA GLU A 364 0.35 -32.20 -16.35
C GLU A 364 0.65 -31.50 -15.02
N ASP A 365 1.80 -31.81 -14.39
CA ASP A 365 2.26 -31.19 -13.13
C ASP A 365 3.78 -30.91 -13.20
N PRO A 366 4.25 -29.66 -13.04
CA PRO A 366 3.50 -28.46 -12.68
C PRO A 366 2.94 -27.67 -13.85
N GLN A 367 1.79 -27.01 -13.63
CA GLN A 367 1.23 -25.99 -14.51
C GLN A 367 2.13 -24.75 -14.49
N THR A 368 3.16 -24.76 -15.33
CA THR A 368 4.03 -23.62 -15.58
C THR A 368 3.47 -22.72 -16.68
N LEU A 369 3.99 -21.49 -16.78
CA LEU A 369 3.62 -20.60 -17.89
C LEU A 369 4.05 -21.17 -19.24
N GLN A 370 5.23 -21.81 -19.30
CA GLN A 370 5.71 -22.47 -20.51
C GLN A 370 4.77 -23.60 -20.95
N HIS A 371 4.30 -24.40 -19.99
CA HIS A 371 3.30 -25.44 -20.25
C HIS A 371 2.00 -24.85 -20.80
N LEU A 372 1.43 -23.81 -20.16
CA LEU A 372 0.22 -23.14 -20.65
C LEU A 372 0.38 -22.50 -22.03
N MET A 373 1.58 -22.02 -22.35
CA MET A 373 1.87 -21.36 -23.62
C MET A 373 2.06 -22.36 -24.78
N ASN A 374 2.67 -23.52 -24.55
CA ASN A 374 3.13 -24.38 -25.64
C ASN A 374 2.60 -25.82 -25.60
N ASN A 375 2.23 -26.35 -24.44
CA ASN A 375 2.06 -27.78 -24.24
C ASN A 375 0.67 -28.17 -23.67
N CYS A 376 -0.09 -27.22 -23.15
CA CYS A 376 -1.37 -27.47 -22.50
C CYS A 376 -2.46 -27.79 -23.52
N ARG A 377 -3.06 -28.98 -23.45
CA ARG A 377 -4.16 -29.40 -24.35
C ARG A 377 -5.46 -28.59 -24.15
N LEU A 378 -5.57 -27.87 -23.04
CA LEU A 378 -6.73 -27.05 -22.67
C LEU A 378 -6.54 -25.56 -22.99
N SER A 379 -5.40 -25.16 -23.54
CA SER A 379 -5.08 -23.77 -23.86
C SER A 379 -4.50 -23.68 -25.28
N PRO A 380 -4.82 -22.62 -26.06
CA PRO A 380 -4.18 -22.44 -27.36
C PRO A 380 -2.68 -22.20 -27.22
N THR A 381 -1.94 -22.38 -28.30
CA THR A 381 -0.50 -22.06 -28.33
C THR A 381 -0.29 -20.55 -28.42
N CYS A 382 0.64 -20.01 -27.63
CA CYS A 382 1.03 -18.60 -27.64
C CYS A 382 2.55 -18.47 -27.46
N THR A 383 3.23 -17.69 -28.30
CA THR A 383 4.68 -17.50 -28.21
C THR A 383 5.06 -16.22 -27.45
N ASP A 384 6.33 -16.12 -27.03
CA ASP A 384 6.88 -14.88 -26.46
C ASP A 384 6.81 -13.71 -27.45
N SER A 385 6.90 -13.97 -28.75
CA SER A 385 6.73 -12.95 -29.79
C SER A 385 5.31 -12.41 -29.84
N ASP A 386 4.32 -13.29 -29.65
CA ASP A 386 2.90 -12.90 -29.63
C ASP A 386 2.60 -12.05 -28.41
N LEU A 387 3.10 -12.44 -27.22
CA LEU A 387 3.01 -11.64 -26.00
C LEU A 387 3.70 -10.29 -26.16
N ARG A 388 4.94 -10.28 -26.67
CA ARG A 388 5.74 -9.05 -26.85
C ARG A 388 5.03 -8.03 -27.73
N LYS A 389 4.41 -8.48 -28.82
CA LYS A 389 3.73 -7.63 -29.81
C LYS A 389 2.23 -7.43 -29.53
N ALA A 390 1.68 -8.04 -28.48
CA ALA A 390 0.25 -8.04 -28.18
C ALA A 390 -0.61 -8.50 -29.38
N LYS A 391 -0.17 -9.54 -30.10
CA LYS A 391 -0.92 -10.04 -31.27
C LYS A 391 -2.27 -10.62 -30.84
N LYS A 392 -3.22 -10.68 -31.77
CA LYS A 392 -4.55 -11.28 -31.54
C LYS A 392 -4.51 -12.67 -30.88
N VAL A 393 -3.54 -13.52 -31.26
CA VAL A 393 -3.33 -14.85 -30.65
C VAL A 393 -3.06 -14.74 -29.14
N ALA A 394 -2.22 -13.79 -28.72
CA ALA A 394 -1.93 -13.55 -27.31
C ALA A 394 -3.15 -13.02 -26.55
N LEU A 395 -3.99 -12.20 -27.19
CA LEU A 395 -5.21 -11.67 -26.58
C LEU A 395 -6.25 -12.77 -26.35
N ASN A 396 -6.49 -13.62 -27.36
CA ASN A 396 -7.35 -14.78 -27.20
C ASN A 396 -6.80 -15.73 -26.11
N TRP A 397 -5.47 -15.90 -26.07
CA TRP A 397 -4.82 -16.77 -25.09
C TRP A 397 -4.99 -16.27 -23.65
N ILE A 398 -4.84 -14.96 -23.38
CA ILE A 398 -5.05 -14.41 -22.03
C ILE A 398 -6.52 -14.46 -21.60
N GLU A 399 -7.47 -14.36 -22.52
CA GLU A 399 -8.91 -14.48 -22.23
C GLU A 399 -9.31 -15.93 -21.89
N MET A 400 -8.78 -16.91 -22.62
CA MET A 400 -9.05 -18.33 -22.32
C MET A 400 -8.38 -18.79 -21.02
N ASN A 401 -7.26 -18.17 -20.64
CA ASN A 401 -6.57 -18.42 -19.38
C ASN A 401 -6.94 -17.36 -18.34
N ASP A 402 -8.25 -17.21 -18.15
CA ASP A 402 -8.93 -16.07 -17.52
C ASP A 402 -8.53 -15.77 -16.06
N LYS A 403 -7.74 -16.69 -15.47
CA LYS A 403 -7.19 -16.64 -14.11
C LYS A 403 -5.73 -16.16 -14.04
N LEU A 404 -5.06 -15.79 -15.15
CA LEU A 404 -3.64 -15.40 -15.21
C LEU A 404 -3.25 -14.12 -14.47
#